data_AF-L8FV67-F1
#
_entry.id   AF-L8FV67-F1
#
_cell.length_a   1.000
_cell.length_b   1.000
_cell.length_c   1.000
_cell.angle_alpha   90.00
_cell.angle_beta   90.00
_cell.angle_gamma   90.00
#
_symmetry.space_group_name_H-M   'P 1'
#
loop_
_entity.id
_entity.type
_entity.pdbx_description
1 polymer ?
#
loop_
_entity_poly.entity_id
_entity_poly.type
_entity_poly.pdbx_seq_one_letter_code
_entity_poly.pdbx_strand_id
1 'polypeptide(L)'
;MLCLKKWHNGKIALTKGTYVSNGFVATMFIKSSPSPNGNYDELAFGGPLNFRGYYPGYSVDATAAKNAWTCALLKAHPHNTAGTVKLASADPRDPPKISFNYVLVTMQPILRQSLSRSGSRAGHSETRPTEILPGPSVKSTEQIQEYISENSPRAIRAL
;
A
#
# COMPACT_ATOMS: atom_id res chain seq x y z
N MET A 1 -2.23 16.42 22.75
CA MET A 1 -2.31 17.84 22.33
C MET A 1 -0.95 18.48 21.93
N LEU A 2 0.19 17.79 22.06
CA LEU A 2 1.52 18.31 21.70
C LEU A 2 1.77 18.44 20.18
N CYS A 3 1.24 17.54 19.36
CA CYS A 3 1.50 17.52 17.91
C CYS A 3 0.86 18.71 17.17
N LEU A 4 -0.38 19.08 17.51
CA LEU A 4 -1.08 20.20 16.88
C LEU A 4 -0.39 21.54 17.18
N LYS A 5 0.06 21.76 18.43
CA LYS A 5 0.81 22.97 18.79
C LYS A 5 2.16 23.04 18.05
N LYS A 6 2.89 21.93 17.95
CA LYS A 6 4.14 21.86 17.17
C LYS A 6 3.90 22.18 15.68
N TRP A 7 2.79 21.70 15.11
CA TRP A 7 2.43 21.99 13.74
C TRP A 7 2.15 23.48 13.48
N HIS A 8 1.36 24.13 14.34
CA HIS A 8 1.08 25.56 14.20
C HIS A 8 2.32 26.43 14.39
N ASN A 9 3.20 26.06 15.33
CA ASN A 9 4.36 26.87 15.70
C ASN A 9 5.61 26.62 14.83
N GLY A 10 5.66 25.49 14.12
CA GLY A 10 6.78 25.18 13.23
C GLY A 10 6.82 26.14 12.04
N LYS A 11 7.96 26.79 11.81
CA LYS A 11 8.12 27.79 10.73
C LYS A 11 8.45 27.16 9.38
N ILE A 12 9.04 25.96 9.40
CA ILE A 12 9.42 25.17 8.23
C ILE A 12 8.96 23.72 8.41
N ALA A 13 8.84 22.96 7.32
CA ALA A 13 8.29 21.60 7.34
C ALA A 13 8.95 20.71 8.43
N LEU A 14 10.27 20.70 8.54
CA LEU A 14 10.99 19.88 9.54
C LEU A 14 10.63 20.21 11.00
N THR A 15 10.13 21.41 11.29
CA THR A 15 9.80 21.86 12.66
C THR A 15 8.32 21.72 13.01
N LYS A 16 7.48 21.31 12.05
CA LYS A 16 6.03 21.17 12.23
C LYS A 16 5.60 19.80 12.77
N GLY A 17 6.56 18.95 13.14
CA GLY A 17 6.31 17.65 13.78
C GLY A 17 5.72 16.61 12.82
N THR A 18 5.12 15.56 13.37
CA THR A 18 4.70 14.37 12.61
C THR A 18 3.61 14.60 11.57
N TYR A 19 2.96 15.78 11.56
CA TYR A 19 1.91 16.09 10.59
C TYR A 19 2.44 16.55 9.22
N VAL A 20 3.76 16.79 9.05
CA VAL A 20 4.30 17.19 7.73
C VAL A 20 4.51 16.06 6.74
N SER A 21 4.55 14.83 7.22
CA SER A 21 4.79 13.68 6.37
C SER A 21 4.07 12.47 6.95
N ASN A 22 3.54 11.64 6.06
CA ASN A 22 2.99 10.33 6.38
C ASN A 22 4.07 9.25 6.54
N GLY A 23 5.36 9.61 6.53
CA GLY A 23 6.49 8.70 6.75
C GLY A 23 7.01 7.99 5.51
N PHE A 24 6.39 8.22 4.34
CA PHE A 24 6.90 7.75 3.05
C PHE A 24 7.69 8.88 2.36
N VAL A 25 8.91 8.57 1.95
CA VAL A 25 9.90 9.56 1.49
C VAL A 25 10.19 9.46 0.00
N ALA A 26 9.78 8.37 -0.65
CA ALA A 26 9.95 8.15 -2.07
C ALA A 26 8.60 7.81 -2.71
N THR A 27 8.39 8.32 -3.92
CA THR A 27 7.21 7.99 -4.73
C THR A 27 7.58 7.88 -6.20
N MET A 28 6.88 7.01 -6.92
CA MET A 28 7.03 6.75 -8.34
C MET A 28 5.66 6.53 -8.98
N PHE A 29 5.37 7.30 -10.02
CA PHE A 29 4.23 7.03 -10.90
C PHE A 29 4.64 6.01 -11.96
N ILE A 30 3.81 4.98 -12.12
CA ILE A 30 4.06 3.87 -13.04
C ILE A 30 2.89 3.81 -14.01
N LYS A 31 3.24 3.70 -15.31
CA LYS A 31 2.28 3.47 -16.39
C LYS A 31 2.33 1.98 -16.70
N SER A 32 1.26 1.28 -16.38
CA SER A 32 1.13 -0.14 -16.66
C SER A 32 0.77 -0.42 -18.12
N SER A 33 1.06 -1.62 -18.61
CA SER A 33 0.64 -2.01 -19.96
C SER A 33 -0.89 -2.04 -20.17
N PRO A 34 -1.73 -2.47 -19.19
CA PRO A 34 -3.18 -2.40 -19.33
C PRO A 34 -3.78 -1.00 -19.03
N SER A 35 -2.97 0.06 -18.94
CA SER A 35 -3.49 1.41 -18.71
C SER A 35 -4.44 1.84 -19.84
N PRO A 36 -5.74 2.07 -19.58
CA PRO A 36 -6.77 2.22 -20.61
C PRO A 36 -6.51 3.37 -21.59
N ASN A 37 -5.84 4.41 -21.10
CA ASN A 37 -5.63 5.66 -21.83
C ASN A 37 -4.13 6.03 -21.89
N GLY A 38 -3.25 5.07 -21.57
CA GLY A 38 -1.82 5.35 -21.43
C GLY A 38 -1.50 6.38 -20.34
N ASN A 39 -2.36 6.54 -19.33
CA ASN A 39 -2.12 7.40 -18.17
C ASN A 39 -1.35 6.64 -17.08
N TYR A 40 -0.76 7.37 -16.13
CA TYR A 40 -0.27 6.74 -14.90
C TYR A 40 -1.45 6.13 -14.15
N ASP A 41 -1.33 4.85 -13.85
CA ASP A 41 -2.38 4.06 -13.25
C ASP A 41 -1.86 3.22 -12.09
N GLU A 42 -0.60 3.44 -11.70
CA GLU A 42 0.03 2.94 -10.50
C GLU A 42 0.85 3.99 -9.76
N LEU A 43 0.85 3.88 -8.44
CA LEU A 43 1.66 4.66 -7.53
C LEU A 43 2.44 3.71 -6.61
N ALA A 44 3.76 3.68 -6.77
CA ALA A 44 4.65 3.04 -5.81
C ALA A 44 5.18 4.10 -4.85
N PHE A 45 5.06 3.88 -3.55
CA PHE A 45 5.61 4.79 -2.55
C PHE A 45 6.28 3.99 -1.43
N GLY A 46 7.36 4.55 -0.89
CA GLY A 46 8.21 3.81 0.03
C GLY A 46 8.92 4.67 1.05
N GLY A 47 9.31 4.02 2.14
CA GLY A 47 9.94 4.67 3.27
C GLY A 47 10.48 3.68 4.30
N PRO A 48 11.27 4.18 5.27
CA PRO A 48 11.92 3.38 6.30
C PRO A 48 10.93 2.97 7.40
N LEU A 49 9.91 2.21 7.00
CA LEU A 49 8.83 1.70 7.83
C LEU A 49 8.66 0.21 7.56
N ASN A 50 8.29 -0.57 8.57
CA ASN A 50 7.80 -1.94 8.41
C ASN A 50 6.27 -1.93 8.23
N PHE A 51 5.79 -1.25 7.19
CA PHE A 51 4.37 -1.02 6.99
C PHE A 51 3.69 -2.24 6.33
N ARG A 52 2.68 -2.80 7.02
CA ARG A 52 1.93 -4.00 6.58
C ARG A 52 0.46 -3.74 6.29
N GLY A 53 0.08 -2.47 6.11
CA GLY A 53 -1.30 -2.03 6.01
C GLY A 53 -1.80 -1.39 7.30
N TYR A 54 -3.08 -1.02 7.30
CA TYR A 54 -3.72 -0.30 8.39
C TYR A 54 -4.51 -1.26 9.28
N TYR A 55 -4.15 -1.32 10.55
CA TYR A 55 -4.82 -2.09 11.60
C TYR A 55 -4.56 -1.43 12.96
N PRO A 56 -5.38 -1.66 14.00
CA PRO A 56 -5.09 -1.10 15.33
C PRO A 56 -3.69 -1.47 15.82
N GLY A 57 -2.87 -0.47 16.15
CA GLY A 57 -1.46 -0.67 16.56
C GLY A 57 -0.42 -0.56 15.44
N TYR A 58 -0.82 -0.50 14.16
CA TYR A 58 0.11 -0.48 13.02
C TYR A 58 1.20 0.59 13.11
N SER A 59 0.88 1.76 13.67
CA SER A 59 1.85 2.87 13.76
C SER A 59 3.01 2.56 14.69
N VAL A 60 2.78 1.75 15.72
CA VAL A 60 3.83 1.30 16.65
C VAL A 60 4.66 0.20 15.98
N ASP A 61 4.00 -0.81 15.42
CA ASP A 61 4.68 -1.94 14.77
C ASP A 61 5.51 -1.51 13.55
N ALA A 62 4.97 -0.59 12.75
CA ALA A 62 5.64 -0.09 11.55
C ALA A 62 6.90 0.73 11.88
N THR A 63 7.01 1.27 13.10
CA THR A 63 8.14 2.11 13.55
C THR A 63 9.06 1.40 14.55
N ALA A 64 8.70 0.20 15.03
CA ALA A 64 9.49 -0.57 15.98
C ALA A 64 10.83 -1.04 15.37
N ALA A 65 10.82 -1.46 14.10
CA ALA A 65 12.02 -1.86 13.36
C ALA A 65 12.67 -0.65 12.67
N LYS A 66 13.98 -0.46 12.85
CA LYS A 66 14.74 0.66 12.26
C LYS A 66 15.54 0.29 11.00
N ASN A 67 15.49 -0.98 10.60
CA ASN A 67 16.20 -1.56 9.47
C ASN A 67 15.22 -2.14 8.43
N ALA A 68 14.00 -1.60 8.39
CA ALA A 68 12.96 -2.03 7.47
C ALA A 68 12.70 -0.97 6.40
N TRP A 69 12.42 -1.42 5.19
CA TRP A 69 11.96 -0.58 4.09
C TRP A 69 10.70 -1.20 3.51
N THR A 70 9.67 -0.38 3.31
CA THR A 70 8.45 -0.80 2.64
C THR A 70 8.34 -0.11 1.30
N CYS A 71 7.97 -0.87 0.26
CA CYS A 71 7.44 -0.37 -1.00
C CYS A 71 5.96 -0.75 -1.07
N ALA A 72 5.06 0.22 -0.89
CA ALA A 72 3.63 0.04 -1.04
C ALA A 72 3.21 0.40 -2.47
N LEU A 73 2.27 -0.37 -3.03
CA LEU A 73 1.77 -0.21 -4.38
C LEU A 73 0.27 0.06 -4.36
N LEU A 74 -0.16 1.06 -5.13
CA LEU A 74 -1.57 1.38 -5.34
C LEU A 74 -1.88 1.38 -6.84
N LYS A 75 -3.01 0.76 -7.20
CA LYS A 75 -3.56 0.78 -8.55
C LYS A 75 -4.68 1.80 -8.64
N ALA A 76 -4.47 2.82 -9.46
CA ALA A 76 -5.53 3.73 -9.86
C ALA A 76 -6.33 3.15 -11.03
N HIS A 77 -7.59 3.56 -11.14
CA HIS A 77 -8.51 3.10 -12.19
C HIS A 77 -8.59 1.55 -12.31
N PRO A 78 -8.82 0.82 -11.19
CA PRO A 78 -9.06 -0.61 -11.30
C PRO A 78 -10.39 -0.83 -12.03
N HIS A 79 -10.37 -1.53 -13.15
CA HIS A 79 -11.59 -1.95 -13.88
C HIS A 79 -12.27 -3.14 -13.21
N ASN A 80 -12.34 -3.12 -11.87
CA ASN A 80 -12.99 -4.15 -11.11
C ASN A 80 -14.49 -3.85 -10.97
N THR A 81 -15.31 -4.57 -11.71
CA THR A 81 -16.78 -4.46 -11.67
C THR A 81 -17.42 -5.56 -10.83
N ALA A 82 -16.63 -6.44 -10.19
CA ALA A 82 -17.14 -7.57 -9.42
C ALA A 82 -17.65 -7.18 -8.01
N GLY A 83 -17.46 -5.93 -7.59
CA GLY A 83 -17.88 -5.43 -6.28
C GLY A 83 -19.40 -5.42 -6.12
N THR A 84 -19.87 -5.58 -4.87
CA THR A 84 -21.29 -5.55 -4.52
C THR A 84 -21.52 -4.72 -3.25
N VAL A 85 -22.68 -4.07 -3.20
CA VAL A 85 -23.21 -3.42 -2.00
C VAL A 85 -24.60 -4.00 -1.77
N LYS A 86 -24.83 -4.58 -0.59
CA LYS A 86 -26.12 -5.15 -0.20
C LYS A 86 -26.60 -4.49 1.08
N LEU A 87 -27.88 -4.16 1.16
CA LEU A 87 -28.48 -3.71 2.41
C LEU A 87 -28.32 -4.81 3.46
N ALA A 88 -27.90 -4.42 4.67
CA ALA A 88 -27.84 -5.35 5.78
C ALA A 88 -29.24 -5.62 6.34
N SER A 89 -30.09 -4.60 6.37
CA SER A 89 -31.49 -4.65 6.80
C SER A 89 -32.31 -3.51 6.16
N ALA A 90 -33.54 -3.31 6.62
CA ALA A 90 -34.37 -2.15 6.27
C ALA A 90 -34.12 -0.92 7.16
N ASP A 91 -33.33 -1.03 8.24
CA ASP A 91 -32.96 0.12 9.08
C ASP A 91 -31.88 0.94 8.36
N PRO A 92 -32.10 2.23 8.07
CA PRO A 92 -31.08 3.09 7.45
C PRO A 92 -29.83 3.32 8.32
N ARG A 93 -29.85 2.93 9.60
CA ARG A 93 -28.68 3.00 10.50
C ARG A 93 -27.77 1.79 10.39
N ASP A 94 -28.25 0.68 9.83
CA ASP A 94 -27.44 -0.52 9.68
C ASP A 94 -26.45 -0.34 8.51
N PRO A 95 -25.14 -0.50 8.75
CA PRO A 95 -24.14 -0.33 7.70
C PRO A 95 -24.35 -1.39 6.61
N PRO A 96 -24.28 -1.03 5.31
CA PRO A 96 -24.46 -1.98 4.24
C PRO A 96 -23.31 -3.01 4.21
N LYS A 97 -23.62 -4.21 3.72
CA LYS A 97 -22.63 -5.25 3.43
C LYS A 97 -21.93 -4.90 2.12
N ILE A 98 -20.67 -4.47 2.20
CA ILE A 98 -19.85 -4.10 1.05
C ILE A 98 -18.84 -5.21 0.79
N SER A 99 -18.80 -5.75 -0.43
CA SER A 99 -17.73 -6.64 -0.89
C SER A 99 -17.10 -6.07 -2.14
N PHE A 100 -15.80 -5.77 -2.11
CA PHE A 100 -15.10 -5.21 -3.27
C PHE A 100 -14.70 -6.27 -4.31
N ASN A 101 -14.65 -7.56 -3.94
CA ASN A 101 -14.23 -8.67 -4.82
C ASN A 101 -13.03 -8.29 -5.70
N TYR A 102 -11.88 -7.95 -5.09
CA TYR A 102 -10.68 -7.56 -5.84
C TYR A 102 -10.21 -8.71 -6.75
N VAL A 103 -10.58 -8.69 -8.03
CA VAL A 103 -10.09 -9.65 -9.03
C VAL A 103 -8.74 -9.15 -9.54
N LEU A 104 -7.69 -9.87 -9.14
CA LEU A 104 -6.29 -9.46 -9.27
C LEU A 104 -5.60 -9.83 -10.59
N VAL A 105 -6.30 -10.53 -11.49
CA VAL A 105 -5.75 -11.10 -12.74
C VAL A 105 -5.10 -10.02 -13.63
N THR A 106 -5.57 -8.78 -13.58
CA THR A 106 -5.05 -7.66 -14.39
C THR A 106 -3.83 -6.94 -13.80
N MET A 107 -3.37 -7.29 -12.58
CA MET A 107 -2.30 -6.56 -11.88
C MET A 107 -0.93 -7.29 -11.88
N GLN A 108 -0.91 -8.53 -12.36
CA GLN A 108 0.23 -9.45 -12.35
C GLN A 108 1.55 -8.95 -13.01
N PRO A 109 1.55 -8.48 -14.27
CA PRO A 109 2.77 -7.98 -14.90
C PRO A 109 3.26 -6.68 -14.27
N ILE A 110 2.35 -5.93 -13.66
CA ILE A 110 2.62 -4.59 -13.16
C ILE A 110 3.29 -4.63 -11.78
N LEU A 111 2.78 -5.47 -10.86
CA LEU A 111 3.41 -5.70 -9.55
C LEU A 111 4.85 -6.24 -9.68
N ARG A 112 5.11 -7.18 -10.60
CA ARG A 112 6.48 -7.67 -10.86
C ARG A 112 7.40 -6.57 -11.39
N GLN A 113 6.91 -5.74 -12.30
CA GLN A 113 7.67 -4.61 -12.84
C GLN A 113 7.95 -3.54 -11.77
N SER A 114 6.97 -3.26 -10.91
CA SER A 114 7.07 -2.29 -9.82
C SER A 114 7.97 -2.80 -8.68
N LEU A 115 7.91 -4.09 -8.34
CA LEU A 115 8.81 -4.76 -7.39
C LEU A 115 10.25 -4.81 -7.92
N SER A 116 10.46 -5.22 -9.17
CA SER A 116 11.80 -5.26 -9.77
C SER A 116 12.43 -3.87 -9.91
N ARG A 117 11.66 -2.84 -10.27
CA ARG A 117 12.13 -1.44 -10.33
C ARG A 117 12.43 -0.86 -8.94
N SER A 118 11.64 -1.21 -7.93
CA SER A 118 11.88 -0.79 -6.55
C SER A 118 13.12 -1.48 -5.97
N GLY A 119 13.27 -2.78 -6.20
CA GLY A 119 14.43 -3.58 -5.76
C GLY A 119 15.73 -3.17 -6.44
N SER A 120 15.72 -2.86 -7.75
CA SER A 120 16.91 -2.42 -8.49
C SER A 120 17.41 -1.03 -8.06
N ARG A 121 16.52 -0.10 -7.67
CA ARG A 121 16.94 1.18 -7.08
C ARG A 121 17.54 1.03 -5.68
N ALA A 122 17.08 0.05 -4.90
CA ALA A 122 17.71 -0.33 -3.63
C ALA A 122 19.03 -1.11 -3.84
N GLY A 123 19.21 -1.76 -5.00
CA GLY A 123 20.43 -2.49 -5.38
C GLY A 123 21.64 -1.62 -5.73
N HIS A 124 21.48 -0.29 -5.83
CA HIS A 124 22.60 0.66 -5.91
C HIS A 124 23.13 1.09 -4.53
N SER A 125 22.57 0.56 -3.44
CA SER A 125 23.11 0.71 -2.09
C SER A 125 24.25 -0.28 -1.84
N GLU A 126 25.27 0.13 -1.09
CA GLU A 126 26.37 -0.75 -0.64
C GLU A 126 25.86 -1.97 0.15
N THR A 127 24.69 -1.84 0.78
CA THR A 127 24.00 -2.93 1.47
C THR A 127 22.90 -3.53 0.60
N ARG A 128 23.02 -4.81 0.26
CA ARG A 128 21.93 -5.55 -0.43
C ARG A 128 20.75 -5.74 0.53
N PRO A 129 19.56 -5.18 0.25
CA PRO A 129 18.39 -5.42 1.07
C PRO A 129 17.94 -6.89 0.94
N THR A 130 17.50 -7.49 2.04
CA THR A 130 16.86 -8.82 2.02
C THR A 130 15.36 -8.65 1.87
N GLU A 131 14.78 -9.32 0.88
CA GLU A 131 13.33 -9.37 0.70
C GLU A 131 12.68 -10.19 1.82
N ILE A 132 11.82 -9.55 2.61
CA ILE A 132 11.07 -10.22 3.68
C ILE A 132 9.69 -10.66 3.18
N LEU A 133 8.97 -9.78 2.48
CA LEU A 133 7.65 -10.05 1.91
C LEU A 133 7.63 -9.68 0.42
N PRO A 134 6.95 -10.47 -0.45
CA PRO A 134 6.27 -11.74 -0.16
C PRO A 134 7.22 -12.88 0.24
N GLY A 135 8.53 -12.68 0.08
CA GLY A 135 9.57 -13.62 0.48
C GLY A 135 10.11 -14.44 -0.69
N PRO A 136 11.31 -15.02 -0.56
CA PRO A 136 12.05 -15.58 -1.69
C PRO A 136 11.42 -16.85 -2.30
N SER A 137 10.46 -17.47 -1.63
CA SER A 137 9.73 -18.65 -2.11
C SER A 137 8.58 -18.32 -3.07
N VAL A 138 8.08 -17.09 -3.08
CA VAL A 138 6.97 -16.63 -3.93
C VAL A 138 7.52 -16.14 -5.26
N LYS A 139 7.50 -17.01 -6.29
CA LYS A 139 8.13 -16.72 -7.59
C LYS A 139 7.18 -16.81 -8.77
N SER A 140 6.23 -17.74 -8.74
CA SER A 140 5.26 -17.94 -9.82
C SER A 140 4.15 -16.90 -9.78
N THR A 141 3.45 -16.75 -10.90
CA THR A 141 2.36 -15.78 -11.04
C THR A 141 1.20 -16.15 -10.13
N GLU A 142 0.97 -17.45 -9.98
CA GLU A 142 -0.06 -18.05 -9.13
C GLU A 142 0.24 -17.82 -7.65
N GLN A 143 1.48 -18.02 -7.21
CA GLN A 143 1.87 -17.74 -5.82
C GLN A 143 1.77 -16.24 -5.49
N ILE A 144 2.11 -15.36 -6.43
CA ILE A 144 1.95 -13.92 -6.26
C ILE A 144 0.45 -13.56 -6.16
N GLN A 145 -0.39 -14.18 -6.99
CA GLN A 145 -1.84 -14.01 -6.94
C GLN A 145 -2.40 -14.33 -5.56
N GLU A 146 -2.01 -15.50 -5.04
CA GLU A 146 -2.45 -16.01 -3.75
C GLU A 146 -1.99 -15.09 -2.63
N TYR A 147 -0.69 -14.78 -2.58
CA TYR A 147 -0.13 -13.85 -1.59
C TYR A 147 -0.90 -12.52 -1.55
N ILE A 148 -1.18 -11.92 -2.71
CA ILE A 148 -1.88 -10.64 -2.74
C ILE A 148 -3.36 -10.81 -2.35
N SER A 149 -4.01 -11.92 -2.69
CA SER A 149 -5.40 -12.20 -2.31
C SER A 149 -5.59 -12.42 -0.80
N GLU A 150 -4.54 -12.88 -0.12
CA GLU A 150 -4.49 -13.04 1.33
C GLU A 150 -4.12 -11.76 2.05
N ASN A 151 -3.16 -10.99 1.51
CA ASN A 151 -2.55 -9.85 2.20
C ASN A 151 -3.09 -8.48 1.76
N SER A 152 -3.89 -8.42 0.69
CA SER A 152 -4.61 -7.18 0.37
C SER A 152 -5.68 -6.91 1.42
N PRO A 153 -5.83 -5.68 1.91
CA PRO A 153 -6.86 -5.34 2.87
C PRO A 153 -8.23 -5.64 2.25
N ARG A 154 -8.83 -6.76 2.66
CA ARG A 154 -10.24 -7.05 2.43
C ARG A 154 -10.98 -5.99 3.21
N ALA A 155 -11.67 -5.09 2.51
CA ALA A 155 -12.36 -3.99 3.14
C ALA A 155 -13.21 -4.52 4.31
N ILE A 156 -12.88 -3.99 5.50
CA ILE A 156 -13.74 -3.89 6.68
C ILE A 156 -14.73 -5.04 6.79
N ARG A 157 -14.31 -6.14 7.41
CA ARG A 157 -15.25 -7.02 8.11
C ARG A 157 -15.79 -6.18 9.26
N ALA A 158 -16.86 -5.42 9.01
CA ALA A 158 -17.58 -4.71 10.07
C ALA A 158 -17.96 -5.77 11.10
N LEU A 159 -17.42 -5.61 12.30
CA LEU A 159 -17.91 -6.28 13.51
C LEU A 159 -19.35 -5.82 13.75
#